data_AF-A0A1H1QXK2-F1
#
_entry.id   AF-A0A1H1QXK2-F1
#
_cell.length_a   1.000
_cell.length_b   1.000
_cell.length_c   1.000
_cell.angle_alpha   90.00
_cell.angle_beta   90.00
_cell.angle_gamma   90.00
#
_symmetry.space_group_name_H-M   'P 1'
#
loop_
_entity.id
_entity.type
_entity.pdbx_description
1 polymer ?
#
loop_
_entity_poly.entity_id
_entity_poly.type
_entity_poly.pdbx_seq_one_letter_code
_entity_poly.pdbx_strand_id
1 'polypeptide(L)'
;MKRLVSLLSLAALLLGVGAAPATAAVTHERHIRHKFHFTQHEVNFCGNTGTYSYVSTGHIFFAWRADGSFHLNSTMVNRWTVVYDDPALGTRTGKSTVTNTGTTRSDGRYKVFHESWNLREGPLTIRNRTTLVWDAKDRLRVQNQVVRVKGC
;
A
#
# COMPACT_ATOMS: atom_id res chain seq x y z
N MET A 1 -4.58 -47.38 -59.21
CA MET A 1 -4.03 -46.16 -58.58
C MET A 1 -5.16 -45.14 -58.41
N LYS A 2 -5.60 -44.86 -57.17
CA LYS A 2 -6.39 -43.69 -56.72
C LYS A 2 -7.19 -44.10 -55.48
N ARG A 3 -6.78 -43.63 -54.30
CA ARG A 3 -7.55 -43.42 -53.05
C ARG A 3 -6.58 -43.40 -51.87
N LEU A 4 -5.81 -42.31 -51.74
CA LEU A 4 -4.96 -42.09 -50.56
C LEU A 4 -4.63 -40.61 -50.37
N VAL A 5 -5.65 -39.75 -50.43
CA VAL A 5 -5.51 -38.31 -50.11
C VAL A 5 -6.84 -37.83 -49.52
N SER A 6 -7.16 -38.14 -48.26
CA SER A 6 -8.27 -37.45 -47.57
C SER A 6 -8.35 -37.66 -46.05
N LEU A 7 -7.23 -37.77 -45.32
CA LEU A 7 -7.28 -37.88 -43.84
C LEU A 7 -6.27 -36.98 -43.09
N LEU A 8 -5.44 -36.20 -43.79
CA LEU A 8 -4.47 -35.29 -43.14
C LEU A 8 -5.02 -33.89 -42.84
N SER A 9 -6.25 -33.57 -43.22
CA SER A 9 -6.79 -32.21 -43.10
C SER A 9 -7.48 -31.91 -41.76
N LEU A 10 -7.71 -32.91 -40.89
CA LEU A 10 -8.45 -32.71 -39.64
C LEU A 10 -7.55 -32.44 -38.41
N ALA A 11 -6.23 -32.68 -38.50
CA ALA A 11 -5.31 -32.42 -37.39
C ALA A 11 -4.84 -30.95 -37.30
N ALA A 12 -5.03 -30.16 -38.36
CA ALA A 12 -4.55 -28.77 -38.42
C ALA A 12 -5.50 -27.75 -37.77
N LEU A 13 -6.72 -28.14 -37.39
CA LEU A 13 -7.72 -27.21 -36.83
C LEU A 13 -7.68 -27.05 -35.29
N LEU A 14 -6.83 -27.80 -34.58
CA LEU A 14 -6.77 -27.79 -33.11
C LEU A 14 -5.59 -26.99 -32.52
N LEU A 15 -4.74 -26.37 -33.35
CA LEU A 15 -3.52 -25.68 -32.88
C LEU A 15 -3.66 -24.15 -32.71
N GLY A 16 -4.87 -23.59 -32.82
CA GLY A 16 -5.06 -22.14 -32.95
C GLY A 16 -5.76 -21.41 -31.81
N VAL A 17 -6.31 -22.09 -30.81
CA VAL A 17 -6.97 -21.40 -29.68
C VAL A 17 -5.94 -21.25 -28.57
N GLY A 18 -5.08 -20.23 -28.69
CA GLY A 18 -4.31 -19.76 -27.56
C GLY A 18 -5.30 -19.44 -26.44
N ALA A 19 -5.28 -20.23 -25.36
CA ALA A 19 -6.09 -19.97 -24.19
C ALA A 19 -5.80 -18.54 -23.74
N ALA A 20 -6.80 -17.66 -23.87
CA ALA A 20 -6.68 -16.31 -23.34
C ALA A 20 -6.29 -16.45 -21.86
N PRO A 21 -5.26 -15.74 -21.37
CA PRO A 21 -4.88 -15.83 -19.98
C PRO A 21 -6.11 -15.46 -19.14
N ALA A 22 -6.65 -16.43 -18.41
CA ALA A 22 -7.78 -16.21 -17.54
C ALA A 22 -7.31 -15.29 -16.41
N THR A 23 -7.64 -14.00 -16.52
CA THR A 23 -7.49 -13.08 -15.40
C THR A 23 -8.43 -13.56 -14.29
N ALA A 24 -7.86 -13.93 -13.14
CA ALA A 24 -8.65 -14.35 -11.99
C ALA A 24 -9.72 -13.30 -11.67
N ALA A 25 -10.96 -13.73 -11.59
CA ALA A 25 -12.09 -12.85 -11.30
C ALA A 25 -11.95 -12.26 -9.89
N VAL A 26 -12.32 -10.98 -9.75
CA VAL A 26 -12.47 -10.33 -8.45
C VAL A 26 -13.69 -10.94 -7.77
N THR A 27 -13.50 -11.50 -6.58
CA THR A 27 -14.58 -12.11 -5.79
C THR A 27 -15.15 -11.16 -4.76
N HIS A 28 -14.33 -10.24 -4.25
CA HIS A 28 -14.76 -9.25 -3.29
C HIS A 28 -14.01 -7.95 -3.49
N GLU A 29 -14.74 -6.84 -3.48
CA GLU A 29 -14.19 -5.50 -3.57
C GLU A 29 -14.78 -4.64 -2.46
N ARG A 30 -13.94 -3.80 -1.83
CA ARG A 30 -14.37 -2.90 -0.79
C ARG A 30 -13.69 -1.54 -0.90
N HIS A 31 -14.51 -0.51 -0.80
CA HIS A 31 -14.11 0.89 -0.70
C HIS A 31 -14.48 1.41 0.68
N ILE A 32 -13.50 1.93 1.42
CA ILE A 32 -13.70 2.47 2.77
C ILE A 32 -13.15 3.88 2.78
N ARG A 33 -14.03 4.87 3.00
CA ARG A 33 -13.62 6.22 3.36
C ARG A 33 -13.55 6.30 4.88
N HIS A 34 -12.51 6.92 5.41
CA HIS A 34 -12.38 7.13 6.84
C HIS A 34 -12.03 8.58 7.15
N LYS A 35 -12.48 8.98 8.34
CA LYS A 35 -12.05 10.19 9.02
C LYS A 35 -11.90 9.84 10.48
N PHE A 36 -10.73 10.04 11.05
CA PHE A 36 -10.53 9.84 12.47
C PHE A 36 -9.70 10.96 13.06
N HIS A 37 -9.92 11.18 14.35
CA HIS A 37 -9.30 12.21 15.15
C HIS A 37 -8.50 11.51 16.24
N PHE A 38 -7.30 11.98 16.49
CA PHE A 38 -6.44 11.45 17.54
C PHE A 38 -5.74 12.59 18.23
N THR A 39 -5.67 12.51 19.54
CA THR A 39 -4.93 13.46 20.38
C THR A 39 -4.11 12.67 21.37
N GLN A 40 -2.85 13.03 21.52
CA GLN A 40 -1.91 12.45 22.48
C GLN A 40 -1.09 13.57 23.13
N HIS A 41 -0.85 13.41 24.42
CA HIS A 41 -0.01 14.31 25.20
C HIS A 41 1.43 13.76 25.30
N GLU A 42 2.36 14.61 25.75
CA GLU A 42 3.76 14.24 26.00
C GLU A 42 4.52 13.74 24.77
N VAL A 43 4.13 14.22 23.58
CA VAL A 43 4.85 13.87 22.34
C VAL A 43 6.08 14.76 22.22
N ASN A 44 7.26 14.13 22.20
CA ASN A 44 8.50 14.85 21.92
C ASN A 44 8.61 15.15 20.42
N PHE A 45 8.52 16.43 20.07
CA PHE A 45 8.74 16.95 18.74
C PHE A 45 9.96 17.85 18.74
N CYS A 46 11.04 17.39 18.08
CA CYS A 46 12.29 18.15 17.98
C CYS A 46 12.90 18.57 19.33
N GLY A 47 12.79 17.72 20.36
CA GLY A 47 13.33 17.95 21.69
C GLY A 47 12.35 18.62 22.66
N ASN A 48 11.21 19.12 22.18
CA ASN A 48 10.19 19.79 23.01
C ASN A 48 8.94 18.92 23.12
N THR A 49 8.38 18.82 24.32
CA THR A 49 7.13 18.10 24.54
C THR A 49 5.93 18.97 24.23
N GLY A 50 4.83 18.32 23.86
CA GLY A 50 3.57 19.01 23.63
C GLY A 50 2.41 18.05 23.43
N THR A 51 1.24 18.65 23.25
CA THR A 51 0.02 17.97 22.86
C THR A 51 -0.07 17.88 21.35
N TYR A 52 0.01 16.67 20.81
CA TYR A 52 -0.15 16.37 19.39
C TYR A 52 -1.59 15.98 19.10
N SER A 53 -2.26 16.74 18.25
CA SER A 53 -3.58 16.42 17.71
C SER A 53 -3.49 16.24 16.20
N TYR A 54 -4.17 15.24 15.65
CA TYR A 54 -4.30 15.12 14.21
C TYR A 54 -5.66 14.61 13.76
N VAL A 55 -6.01 15.01 12.55
CA VAL A 55 -7.15 14.52 11.79
C VAL A 55 -6.60 13.80 10.57
N SER A 56 -6.94 12.53 10.45
CA SER A 56 -6.65 11.74 9.26
C SER A 56 -7.90 11.56 8.44
N THR A 57 -7.79 11.79 7.14
CA THR A 57 -8.83 11.48 6.16
C THR A 57 -8.26 10.67 5.04
N GLY A 58 -8.98 9.65 4.59
CA GLY A 58 -8.43 8.78 3.57
C GLY A 58 -9.45 7.86 2.91
N HIS A 59 -8.91 7.08 1.99
CA HIS A 59 -9.61 6.05 1.25
C HIS A 59 -8.77 4.78 1.26
N ILE A 60 -9.42 3.66 1.56
CA ILE A 60 -8.84 2.32 1.49
C ILE A 60 -9.64 1.57 0.44
N PHE A 61 -8.93 1.05 -0.54
CA PHE A 61 -9.40 0.11 -1.54
C PHE A 61 -8.82 -1.26 -1.22
N PHE A 62 -9.68 -2.27 -1.26
CA PHE A 62 -9.30 -3.66 -1.12
C PHE A 62 -10.02 -4.49 -2.18
N ALA A 63 -9.28 -5.34 -2.91
CA ALA A 63 -9.84 -6.35 -3.81
C ALA A 63 -9.23 -7.72 -3.50
N TRP A 64 -10.10 -8.72 -3.32
CA TRP A 64 -9.75 -10.15 -3.27
C TRP A 64 -10.14 -10.81 -4.58
N ARG A 65 -9.33 -11.76 -5.04
CA ARG A 65 -9.62 -12.56 -6.23
C ARG A 65 -9.88 -14.01 -5.86
N ALA A 66 -10.52 -14.73 -6.78
CA ALA A 66 -10.87 -16.15 -6.61
C ALA A 66 -9.64 -17.05 -6.38
N ASP A 67 -8.48 -16.65 -6.88
CA ASP A 67 -7.20 -17.35 -6.73
C ASP A 67 -6.51 -17.08 -5.37
N GLY A 68 -7.17 -16.36 -4.46
CA GLY A 68 -6.60 -15.97 -3.17
C GLY A 68 -5.61 -14.80 -3.24
N SER A 69 -5.37 -14.24 -4.44
CA SER A 69 -4.59 -13.01 -4.56
C SER A 69 -5.39 -11.81 -4.04
N PHE A 70 -4.67 -10.80 -3.54
CA PHE A 70 -5.27 -9.55 -3.13
C PHE A 70 -4.56 -8.34 -3.71
N HIS A 71 -5.28 -7.23 -3.74
CA HIS A 71 -4.76 -5.90 -3.97
C HIS A 71 -5.30 -4.96 -2.90
N LEU A 72 -4.40 -4.23 -2.25
CA LEU A 72 -4.72 -3.18 -1.30
C LEU A 72 -4.12 -1.89 -1.81
N ASN A 73 -4.88 -0.81 -1.74
CA ASN A 73 -4.37 0.54 -1.93
C ASN A 73 -5.03 1.44 -0.89
N SER A 74 -4.26 2.13 -0.07
CA SER A 74 -4.78 3.18 0.79
C SER A 74 -3.99 4.46 0.65
N THR A 75 -4.72 5.58 0.73
CA THR A 75 -4.13 6.90 0.83
C THR A 75 -4.80 7.64 1.96
N MET A 76 -3.98 8.18 2.87
CA MET A 76 -4.40 8.93 4.05
C MET A 76 -3.68 10.26 4.04
N VAL A 77 -4.41 11.32 4.35
CA VAL A 77 -3.87 12.67 4.54
C VAL A 77 -4.11 13.03 5.98
N ASN A 78 -3.03 13.26 6.71
CA ASN A 78 -3.06 13.71 8.09
C ASN A 78 -2.82 15.21 8.12
N ARG A 79 -3.68 15.95 8.81
CA ARG A 79 -3.42 17.32 9.24
C ARG A 79 -3.23 17.30 10.73
N TRP A 80 -2.16 17.88 11.22
CA TRP A 80 -1.81 17.79 12.62
C TRP A 80 -1.41 19.14 13.19
N THR A 81 -1.55 19.25 14.50
CA THR A 81 -1.21 20.40 15.33
C THR A 81 -0.45 19.91 16.54
N VAL A 82 0.68 20.53 16.85
CA VAL A 82 1.40 20.40 18.12
C VAL A 82 1.21 21.70 18.88
N VAL A 83 0.64 21.62 20.08
CA VAL A 83 0.68 22.72 21.05
C VAL A 83 1.77 22.37 22.05
N TYR A 84 2.87 23.13 22.06
CA TYR A 84 3.99 22.85 22.95
C TYR A 84 3.65 23.17 24.41
N ASP A 85 4.27 22.43 25.34
CA ASP A 85 4.08 22.67 26.77
C ASP A 85 4.74 23.99 27.20
N ASP A 86 5.85 24.38 26.54
CA ASP A 86 6.39 25.73 26.65
C ASP A 86 5.59 26.70 25.75
N PRO A 87 4.83 27.63 26.33
CA PRO A 87 4.01 28.57 25.56
C PRO A 87 4.85 29.52 24.69
N ALA A 88 6.14 29.72 24.98
CA ALA A 88 7.02 30.55 24.15
C ALA A 88 7.28 29.92 22.77
N LEU A 89 7.15 28.59 22.65
CA LEU A 89 7.26 27.87 21.38
C LEU A 89 5.96 27.89 20.58
N GLY A 90 4.84 28.22 21.22
CA GLY A 90 3.54 28.41 20.59
C GLY A 90 2.94 27.12 20.02
N THR A 91 2.31 27.24 18.84
CA THR A 91 1.63 26.14 18.15
C THR A 91 2.24 25.91 16.79
N ARG A 92 2.43 24.63 16.44
CA ARG A 92 3.00 24.17 15.18
C ARG A 92 1.99 23.31 14.45
N THR A 93 1.90 23.42 13.13
CA THR A 93 0.93 22.66 12.32
C THR A 93 1.57 22.09 11.07
N GLY A 94 1.09 20.93 10.64
CA GLY A 94 1.65 20.27 9.48
C GLY A 94 0.71 19.33 8.75
N LYS A 95 1.24 18.79 7.66
CA LYS A 95 0.55 17.83 6.80
C LYS A 95 1.47 16.65 6.52
N SER A 96 0.91 15.45 6.58
CA SER A 96 1.55 14.26 6.04
C SER A 96 0.59 13.45 5.18
N THR A 97 1.17 12.69 4.25
CA THR A 97 0.46 11.71 3.44
C THR A 97 1.04 10.34 3.72
N VAL A 98 0.18 9.37 4.02
CA VAL A 98 0.52 7.97 4.10
C VAL A 98 -0.12 7.26 2.93
N THR A 99 0.67 6.50 2.18
CA THR A 99 0.17 5.64 1.10
C THR A 99 0.59 4.22 1.41
N ASN A 100 -0.35 3.30 1.38
CA ASN A 100 -0.07 1.88 1.47
C ASN A 100 -0.49 1.18 0.19
N THR A 101 0.33 0.28 -0.32
CA THR A 101 -0.07 -0.64 -1.38
C THR A 101 0.28 -2.05 -0.98
N GLY A 102 -0.59 -3.00 -1.27
CA GLY A 102 -0.35 -4.41 -0.98
C GLY A 102 -0.76 -5.25 -2.17
N THR A 103 0.03 -6.26 -2.51
CA THR A 103 -0.32 -7.22 -3.56
C THR A 103 0.18 -8.61 -3.20
N THR A 104 -0.55 -9.63 -3.65
CA THR A 104 0.05 -10.95 -3.81
C THR A 104 0.96 -10.92 -5.04
N ARG A 105 2.18 -11.42 -4.89
CA ARG A 105 3.14 -11.52 -5.99
C ARG A 105 2.64 -12.58 -7.00
N SER A 106 2.96 -12.41 -8.28
CA SER A 106 2.49 -13.27 -9.37
C SER A 106 2.91 -14.74 -9.25
N ASP A 107 3.91 -15.06 -8.42
CA ASP A 107 4.35 -16.42 -8.15
C ASP A 107 3.54 -17.11 -7.02
N GLY A 108 2.53 -16.44 -6.47
CA GLY A 108 1.65 -16.94 -5.40
C GLY A 108 2.33 -17.15 -4.04
N ARG A 109 3.65 -16.97 -3.96
CA ARG A 109 4.49 -17.38 -2.81
C ARG A 109 4.71 -16.27 -1.79
N TYR A 110 4.46 -15.03 -2.16
CA TYR A 110 4.72 -13.88 -1.31
C TYR A 110 3.58 -12.87 -1.35
N LYS A 111 3.32 -12.26 -0.19
CA LYS A 111 2.51 -11.05 -0.09
C LYS A 111 3.47 -9.89 0.11
N VAL A 112 3.36 -8.86 -0.71
CA VAL A 112 4.20 -7.66 -0.63
C VAL A 112 3.33 -6.52 -0.16
N PHE A 113 3.80 -5.78 0.84
CA PHE A 113 3.15 -4.58 1.32
C PHE A 113 4.17 -3.45 1.35
N HIS A 114 3.82 -2.33 0.73
CA HIS A 114 4.58 -1.11 0.73
C HIS A 114 3.83 -0.08 1.56
N GLU A 115 4.49 0.45 2.59
CA GLU A 115 4.06 1.63 3.30
C GLU A 115 4.96 2.79 2.91
N SER A 116 4.37 3.96 2.65
CA SER A 116 5.11 5.19 2.39
C SER A 116 4.49 6.32 3.19
N TRP A 117 5.25 6.87 4.12
CA TRP A 117 4.87 8.03 4.92
C TRP A 117 5.73 9.23 4.54
N ASN A 118 5.07 10.27 4.02
CA ASN A 118 5.71 11.50 3.60
C ASN A 118 5.13 12.67 4.39
N LEU A 119 5.96 13.31 5.19
CA LEU A 119 5.62 14.52 5.93
C LEU A 119 6.46 15.67 5.38
N ARG A 120 5.82 16.82 5.18
CA ARG A 120 6.52 18.07 4.90
C ARG A 120 5.88 19.18 5.71
N GLU A 121 6.72 19.90 6.43
CA GLU A 121 6.29 20.92 7.35
C GLU A 121 7.39 21.95 7.55
N GLY A 122 7.23 23.16 6.98
CA GLY A 122 8.30 24.15 6.97
C GLY A 122 9.63 23.53 6.48
N PRO A 123 10.73 23.61 7.27
CA PRO A 123 12.00 22.97 6.95
C PRO A 123 12.02 21.45 7.21
N LEU A 124 11.11 20.93 8.03
CA LEU A 124 11.02 19.51 8.37
C LEU A 124 10.48 18.71 7.18
N THR A 125 11.25 17.72 6.74
CA THR A 125 10.78 16.74 5.74
C THR A 125 11.10 15.34 6.22
N ILE A 126 10.08 14.50 6.31
CA ILE A 126 10.23 13.07 6.61
C ILE A 126 9.76 12.29 5.39
N ARG A 127 10.61 11.39 4.90
CA ARG A 127 10.24 10.40 3.90
C ARG A 127 10.60 9.04 4.46
N ASN A 128 9.59 8.25 4.78
CA ASN A 128 9.72 6.87 5.17
C ASN A 128 9.08 5.99 4.11
N ARG A 129 9.79 4.96 3.66
CA ARG A 129 9.25 3.90 2.82
C ARG A 129 9.68 2.56 3.36
N THR A 130 8.71 1.72 3.70
CA THR A 130 8.93 0.36 4.19
C THR A 130 8.34 -0.62 3.19
N THR A 131 9.07 -1.70 2.90
CA THR A 131 8.57 -2.85 2.14
C THR A 131 8.60 -4.07 3.04
N LEU A 132 7.43 -4.61 3.29
CA LEU A 132 7.17 -5.81 4.06
C LEU A 132 6.87 -6.96 3.10
N VAL A 133 7.39 -8.14 3.41
CA VAL A 133 7.14 -9.36 2.64
C VAL A 133 6.79 -10.50 3.57
N TRP A 134 5.69 -11.19 3.28
CA TRP A 134 5.38 -12.49 3.87
C TRP A 134 5.94 -13.58 2.96
N ASP A 135 6.70 -14.52 3.53
CA ASP A 135 7.14 -15.72 2.81
C ASP A 135 6.06 -16.79 2.73
N ALA A 136 6.35 -17.89 2.04
CA ALA A 136 5.44 -19.02 1.87
C ALA A 136 5.12 -19.77 3.19
N LYS A 137 5.79 -19.45 4.30
CA LYS A 137 5.52 -19.97 5.64
C LYS A 137 4.81 -18.92 6.52
N ASP A 138 4.22 -17.89 5.90
CA ASP A 138 3.57 -16.74 6.53
C ASP A 138 4.48 -15.93 7.47
N ARG A 139 5.80 -16.01 7.30
CA ARG A 139 6.74 -15.20 8.09
C ARG A 139 6.86 -13.81 7.48
N LEU A 140 6.51 -12.80 8.26
CA LEU A 140 6.68 -11.40 7.92
C LEU A 140 8.14 -10.98 8.12
N ARG A 141 8.72 -10.33 7.11
CA ARG A 141 10.03 -9.68 7.21
C ARG A 141 10.00 -8.29 6.59
N VAL A 142 10.84 -7.40 7.10
CA VAL A 142 11.18 -6.14 6.43
C VAL A 142 12.17 -6.48 5.31
N GLN A 143 11.79 -6.22 4.07
CA GLN A 143 12.70 -6.38 2.92
C GLN A 143 13.55 -5.13 2.70
N ASN A 144 12.95 -3.95 2.82
CA ASN A 144 13.65 -2.70 2.63
C ASN A 144 12.99 -1.62 3.49
N GLN A 145 13.80 -0.72 4.05
CA GLN A 145 13.34 0.45 4.76
C GLN A 145 14.24 1.63 4.42
N VAL A 146 13.64 2.74 3.99
CA VAL A 146 14.34 3.99 3.74
C VAL A 146 13.70 5.06 4.60
N VAL A 147 14.45 5.60 5.55
CA VAL A 147 14.05 6.73 6.39
C VAL A 147 14.96 7.90 6.09
N ARG A 148 14.37 9.04 5.73
CA ARG A 148 15.07 10.32 5.56
C ARG A 148 14.36 11.37 6.39
N VAL A 149 15.07 11.97 7.32
CA VAL A 149 14.60 13.09 8.13
C VAL A 149 15.53 14.26 7.84
N LYS A 150 14.96 15.43 7.56
CA LYS A 150 15.71 16.68 7.40
C LYS A 150 15.03 17.76 8.21
N GLY A 151 15.82 18.49 9.00
CA GLY A 151 15.37 19.65 9.77
C GLY A 151 14.74 19.29 11.11
N CYS A 152 14.54 20.35 11.88
CA CYS A 152 13.67 20.55 13.02
C CYS A 152 13.32 22.05 12.99
#